data_AF-A0A7X8SL44-F1
#
_entry.id   AF-A0A7X8SL44-F1
#
_cell.length_a   1.000
_cell.length_b   1.000
_cell.length_c   1.000
_cell.angle_alpha   90.00
_cell.angle_beta   90.00
_cell.angle_gamma   90.00
#
_symmetry.space_group_name_H-M   'P 1'
#
loop_
_entity.id
_entity.type
_entity.pdbx_description
1 polymer ?
#
loop_
_entity_poly.entity_id
_entity_poly.type
_entity_poly.pdbx_seq_one_letter_code
_entity_poly.pdbx_strand_id
1 'polypeptide(L)'
;MHKLTLTISILLFSILSISVKAEKDIKINFMTEAQGFRLLEIAEDSSILKKLKEVNAEIYVGITDFSTERVKALKIFAKHNIQCHAWLLLSKGEGYFPNAHNGESYLQRFESFNNWSRKNGLQWNSLTVSQAPYKTDQRIIQNGSLSIMKVILKRLISGSVQQQGDINYARLRSVSQKEGFVTNSVITPYQIDGREVNVDTWKQISGTFNMLNDEEYLSVFNHYEENTVKTLAQIKAYQSGFKNIIVGSANPTKPLSNEENPRPLQWKELTQYVTLVRQYDKNLVIYGLDGAIKNDILKNLSLHLTDDKLPNLKAAEEIIRKERENTQALFTILAHPGWIVSFFLVLAITLMIASLRTLKLIF
;
A
#
# COMPACT_ATOMS: atom_id res chain seq x y z
N MET A 1 -11.02 -48.35 41.55
CA MET A 1 -11.51 -47.96 40.21
C MET A 1 -11.95 -46.49 40.08
N HIS A 2 -12.35 -45.79 41.15
CA HIS A 2 -12.81 -44.38 41.05
C HIS A 2 -11.75 -43.30 40.80
N LYS A 3 -10.47 -43.53 41.15
CA LYS A 3 -9.41 -42.52 40.91
C LYS A 3 -8.97 -42.46 39.45
N LEU A 4 -9.08 -43.56 38.70
CA LEU A 4 -8.63 -43.62 37.30
C LEU A 4 -9.61 -42.88 36.35
N THR A 5 -10.91 -42.92 36.65
CA THR A 5 -11.95 -42.22 35.88
C THR A 5 -11.85 -40.70 36.03
N LEU A 6 -11.49 -40.19 37.22
CA LEU A 6 -11.36 -38.75 37.45
C LEU A 6 -10.14 -38.15 36.73
N THR A 7 -9.01 -38.86 36.70
CA THR A 7 -7.80 -38.39 36.01
C THR A 7 -7.97 -38.40 34.49
N ILE A 8 -8.68 -39.38 33.92
CA ILE A 8 -8.97 -39.44 32.49
C ILE A 8 -9.95 -38.32 32.07
N SER A 9 -10.96 -38.00 32.90
CA SER A 9 -11.87 -36.88 32.60
C SER A 9 -11.19 -35.51 32.66
N ILE A 10 -10.25 -35.28 33.58
CA ILE A 10 -9.48 -34.02 33.64
C ILE A 10 -8.53 -33.94 32.43
N LEU A 11 -7.88 -35.05 32.04
CA LEU A 11 -7.02 -35.08 30.86
C LEU A 11 -7.83 -34.81 29.58
N LEU A 12 -9.01 -35.41 29.43
CA LEU A 12 -9.91 -35.17 28.31
C LEU A 12 -10.39 -33.72 28.26
N PHE A 13 -10.71 -33.11 29.41
CA PHE A 13 -11.09 -31.70 29.48
C PHE A 13 -9.92 -30.79 29.09
N SER A 14 -8.70 -31.08 29.54
CA SER A 14 -7.50 -30.33 29.11
C SER A 14 -7.20 -30.49 27.62
N ILE A 15 -7.39 -31.68 27.04
CA ILE A 15 -7.17 -31.94 25.61
C ILE A 15 -8.29 -31.30 24.75
N LEU A 16 -9.53 -31.27 25.23
CA LEU A 16 -10.65 -30.57 24.58
C LEU A 16 -10.54 -29.04 24.70
N SER A 17 -10.01 -28.51 25.82
CA SER A 17 -9.73 -27.07 25.96
C SER A 17 -8.52 -26.58 25.15
N ILE A 18 -7.67 -27.49 24.65
CA ILE A 18 -6.56 -27.15 23.74
C ILE A 18 -7.03 -27.07 22.27
N SER A 19 -8.26 -27.50 21.93
CA SER A 19 -8.75 -27.49 20.54
C SER A 19 -9.85 -26.49 20.22
N VAL A 20 -10.29 -25.67 21.18
CA VAL A 20 -10.91 -24.39 20.82
C VAL A 20 -9.76 -23.43 20.58
N LYS A 21 -9.22 -23.45 19.35
CA LYS A 21 -8.48 -22.30 18.82
C LYS A 21 -9.48 -21.15 18.92
N ALA A 22 -9.39 -20.35 19.98
CA ALA A 22 -10.06 -19.07 20.03
C ALA A 22 -9.68 -18.40 18.72
N GLU A 23 -10.68 -18.17 17.86
CA GLU A 23 -10.48 -17.60 16.55
C GLU A 23 -9.70 -16.30 16.77
N LYS A 24 -8.46 -16.24 16.27
CA LYS A 24 -7.57 -15.12 16.60
C LYS A 24 -8.25 -13.84 16.15
N ASP A 25 -8.47 -12.94 17.10
CA ASP A 25 -9.10 -11.67 16.83
C ASP A 25 -8.22 -10.87 15.85
N ILE A 26 -8.86 -10.22 14.90
CA ILE A 26 -8.20 -9.50 13.81
C ILE A 26 -8.62 -8.03 13.87
N LYS A 27 -7.64 -7.13 13.91
CA LYS A 27 -7.93 -5.69 13.82
C LYS A 27 -8.25 -5.32 12.38
N ILE A 28 -9.43 -4.74 12.16
CA ILE A 28 -9.88 -4.25 10.86
C ILE A 28 -10.10 -2.74 10.93
N ASN A 29 -9.35 -2.00 10.13
CA ASN A 29 -9.38 -0.54 10.06
C ASN A 29 -9.81 -0.07 8.66
N PHE A 30 -10.02 1.24 8.49
CA PHE A 30 -10.42 1.81 7.19
C PHE A 30 -9.54 2.97 6.77
N MET A 31 -9.24 3.08 5.48
CA MET A 31 -8.75 4.32 4.86
C MET A 31 -9.88 5.08 4.17
N THR A 32 -9.82 6.40 4.16
CA THR A 32 -10.79 7.24 3.46
C THR A 32 -10.19 8.52 2.88
N GLU A 33 -10.61 8.88 1.67
CA GLU A 33 -10.33 10.16 1.02
C GLU A 33 -11.58 11.04 0.97
N ALA A 34 -12.58 10.75 1.81
CA ALA A 34 -13.82 11.53 1.87
C ALA A 34 -13.50 13.02 2.04
N GLN A 35 -14.14 13.84 1.20
CA GLN A 35 -14.06 15.29 1.28
C GLN A 35 -14.70 15.77 2.59
N GLY A 36 -14.36 16.99 3.04
CA GLY A 36 -14.78 17.51 4.35
C GLY A 36 -16.28 17.34 4.65
N PHE A 37 -17.17 17.71 3.72
CA PHE A 37 -18.62 17.55 3.90
C PHE A 37 -19.03 16.08 4.07
N ARG A 38 -18.53 15.19 3.21
CA ARG A 38 -18.88 13.77 3.25
C ARG A 38 -18.31 13.08 4.49
N LEU A 39 -17.11 13.47 4.92
CA LEU A 39 -16.52 12.96 6.15
C LEU A 39 -17.35 13.39 7.37
N LEU A 40 -17.89 14.61 7.36
CA LEU A 40 -18.79 15.10 8.40
C LEU A 40 -20.12 14.34 8.41
N GLU A 41 -20.73 14.09 7.25
CA GLU A 41 -21.95 13.26 7.16
C GLU A 41 -21.73 11.87 7.77
N ILE A 42 -20.60 11.22 7.46
CA ILE A 42 -20.22 9.92 8.03
C ILE A 42 -20.05 10.03 9.56
N ALA A 43 -19.47 11.12 10.06
CA ALA A 43 -19.26 11.33 11.48
C ALA A 43 -20.55 11.66 12.24
N GLU A 44 -21.52 12.33 11.62
CA GLU A 44 -22.79 12.70 12.25
C GLU A 44 -23.82 11.55 12.25
N ASP A 45 -23.64 10.54 11.41
CA ASP A 45 -24.47 9.35 11.39
C ASP A 45 -24.16 8.43 12.59
N SER A 46 -25.04 8.49 13.59
CA SER A 46 -24.95 7.64 14.80
C SER A 46 -24.92 6.13 14.52
N SER A 47 -25.55 5.67 13.43
CA SER A 47 -25.54 4.25 13.07
C SER A 47 -24.18 3.82 12.54
N ILE A 48 -23.49 4.69 11.79
CA ILE A 48 -22.13 4.44 11.29
C ILE A 48 -21.13 4.49 12.45
N LEU A 49 -21.21 5.50 13.32
CA LEU A 49 -20.36 5.57 14.51
C LEU A 49 -20.50 4.33 15.40
N LYS A 50 -21.73 3.84 15.60
CA LYS A 50 -21.98 2.62 16.37
C LYS A 50 -21.26 1.42 15.75
N LYS A 51 -21.39 1.21 14.44
CA LYS A 51 -20.75 0.09 13.73
C LYS A 51 -19.23 0.18 13.76
N LEU A 52 -18.66 1.37 13.57
CA LEU A 52 -17.21 1.59 13.68
C LEU A 52 -16.68 1.22 15.07
N LYS A 53 -17.44 1.55 16.13
CA LYS A 53 -17.10 1.16 17.51
C LYS A 53 -17.27 -0.34 17.77
N GLU A 54 -18.33 -0.96 17.24
CA GLU A 54 -18.56 -2.41 17.34
C GLU A 54 -17.41 -3.20 16.70
N VAL A 55 -16.83 -2.70 15.61
CA VAL A 55 -15.65 -3.29 14.94
C VAL A 55 -14.33 -2.85 15.60
N ASN A 56 -14.36 -1.92 16.56
CA ASN A 56 -13.18 -1.28 17.15
C ASN A 56 -12.20 -0.73 16.08
N ALA A 57 -12.76 -0.10 15.05
CA ALA A 57 -12.02 0.33 13.88
C ALA A 57 -11.34 1.69 14.08
N GLU A 58 -10.10 1.80 13.59
CA GLU A 58 -9.42 3.08 13.41
C GLU A 58 -9.58 3.59 11.97
N ILE A 59 -9.45 4.91 11.78
CA ILE A 59 -9.64 5.55 10.47
C ILE A 59 -8.36 6.29 10.04
N TYR A 60 -7.83 5.90 8.88
CA TYR A 60 -6.77 6.61 8.19
C TYR A 60 -7.39 7.64 7.25
N VAL A 61 -7.33 8.91 7.66
CA VAL A 61 -8.03 10.00 6.98
C VAL A 61 -7.06 10.71 6.03
N GLY A 62 -7.35 10.65 4.74
CA GLY A 62 -6.67 11.42 3.70
C GLY A 62 -6.88 12.92 3.92
N ILE A 63 -5.81 13.64 4.22
CA ILE A 63 -5.82 15.08 4.49
C ILE A 63 -5.65 15.84 3.18
N THR A 64 -6.72 15.88 2.38
CA THR A 64 -6.76 16.56 1.07
C THR A 64 -6.95 18.07 1.21
N ASP A 65 -7.53 18.52 2.31
CA ASP A 65 -7.87 19.92 2.61
C ASP A 65 -7.78 20.18 4.12
N PHE A 66 -7.92 21.44 4.52
CA PHE A 66 -7.94 21.89 5.91
C PHE A 66 -9.31 22.49 6.30
N SER A 67 -10.40 21.94 5.73
CA SER A 67 -11.74 22.52 5.86
C SER A 67 -12.30 22.44 7.29
N THR A 68 -13.28 23.30 7.59
CA THR A 68 -13.92 23.31 8.92
C THR A 68 -14.77 22.06 9.17
N GLU A 69 -15.38 21.52 8.12
CA GLU A 69 -16.17 20.29 8.13
C GLU A 69 -15.28 19.10 8.52
N ARG A 70 -14.07 19.03 7.96
CA ARG A 70 -13.08 18.00 8.34
C ARG A 70 -12.70 18.11 9.82
N VAL A 71 -12.45 19.32 10.32
CA VAL A 71 -12.17 19.54 11.76
C VAL A 71 -13.33 19.04 12.62
N LYS A 72 -14.57 19.38 12.27
CA LYS A 72 -15.77 18.93 12.99
C LYS A 72 -15.88 17.41 12.99
N ALA A 73 -15.72 16.77 11.83
CA ALA A 73 -15.78 15.32 11.70
C ALA A 73 -14.75 14.62 12.58
N LEU A 74 -13.48 15.06 12.54
CA LEU A 74 -12.41 14.51 13.38
C LEU A 74 -12.68 14.67 14.87
N LYS A 75 -13.23 15.81 15.30
CA LYS A 75 -13.64 16.01 16.70
C LYS A 75 -14.78 15.09 17.12
N ILE A 76 -15.73 14.82 16.23
CA ILE A 76 -16.82 13.88 16.49
C ILE A 76 -16.29 12.44 16.62
N PHE A 77 -15.38 12.00 15.73
CA PHE A 77 -14.75 10.68 15.86
C PHE A 77 -13.99 10.57 17.19
N ALA A 78 -13.18 11.56 17.54
CA ALA A 78 -12.45 11.59 18.81
C ALA A 78 -13.39 11.52 20.03
N LYS A 79 -14.49 12.28 20.03
CA LYS A 79 -15.52 12.24 21.10
C LYS A 79 -16.14 10.84 21.26
N HIS A 80 -16.18 10.05 20.19
CA HIS A 80 -16.71 8.69 20.20
C HIS A 80 -15.63 7.61 20.39
N ASN A 81 -14.39 8.02 20.74
CA ASN A 81 -13.21 7.15 20.89
C ASN A 81 -12.83 6.38 19.62
N ILE A 82 -13.13 6.94 18.44
CA ILE A 82 -12.68 6.41 17.15
C ILE A 82 -11.37 7.10 16.81
N GLN A 83 -10.26 6.37 16.90
CA GLN A 83 -8.92 6.92 16.68
C GLN A 83 -8.69 7.20 15.20
N CYS A 84 -7.99 8.30 14.92
CA CYS A 84 -7.70 8.76 13.56
C CYS A 84 -6.19 8.83 13.33
N HIS A 85 -5.78 8.40 12.14
CA HIS A 85 -4.44 8.53 11.61
C HIS A 85 -4.45 9.55 10.48
N ALA A 86 -3.47 10.44 10.44
CA ALA A 86 -3.35 11.40 9.36
C ALA A 86 -2.72 10.69 8.17
N TRP A 87 -3.37 10.69 7.02
CA TRP A 87 -2.75 10.29 5.77
C TRP A 87 -2.49 11.54 4.95
N LEU A 88 -1.23 11.97 4.91
CA LEU A 88 -0.88 13.27 4.33
C LEU A 88 -0.88 13.17 2.80
N LEU A 89 -1.58 14.11 2.17
CA LEU A 89 -1.72 14.19 0.72
C LEU A 89 -1.46 15.62 0.27
N LEU A 90 -0.84 15.75 -0.89
CA LEU A 90 -0.76 17.02 -1.61
C LEU A 90 -2.05 17.24 -2.41
N SER A 91 -2.25 18.47 -2.89
CA SER A 91 -3.32 18.72 -3.85
C SER A 91 -3.08 17.92 -5.14
N LYS A 92 -4.14 17.67 -5.93
CA LYS A 92 -4.03 16.89 -7.17
C LYS A 92 -3.04 17.53 -8.18
N GLY A 93 -2.90 18.86 -8.16
CA GLY A 93 -2.00 19.63 -9.03
C GLY A 93 -0.52 19.56 -8.63
N GLU A 94 -0.20 19.24 -7.37
CA GLU A 94 1.17 19.19 -6.83
C GLU A 94 1.74 17.77 -6.79
N GLY A 95 1.16 16.85 -7.56
CA GLY A 95 1.58 15.45 -7.63
C GLY A 95 0.79 14.50 -6.73
N TYR A 96 -0.09 15.00 -5.83
CA TYR A 96 -0.95 14.29 -4.87
C TYR A 96 -0.20 13.40 -3.87
N PHE A 97 0.64 12.51 -4.37
CA PHE A 97 1.52 11.66 -3.60
C PHE A 97 2.95 12.16 -3.58
N PRO A 98 3.65 11.87 -2.49
CA PRO A 98 5.07 12.12 -2.39
C PRO A 98 5.83 11.27 -3.41
N ASN A 99 6.76 11.93 -4.11
CA ASN A 99 7.78 11.37 -4.98
C ASN A 99 9.04 12.26 -4.90
N ALA A 100 10.14 11.84 -5.52
CA ALA A 100 11.42 12.54 -5.41
C ALA A 100 11.40 14.01 -5.88
N HIS A 101 10.45 14.42 -6.74
CA HIS A 101 10.39 15.80 -7.25
C HIS A 101 9.62 16.77 -6.35
N ASN A 102 8.72 16.30 -5.49
CA ASN A 102 7.83 17.18 -4.72
C ASN A 102 8.09 17.15 -3.21
N GLY A 103 9.28 16.70 -2.78
CA GLY A 103 9.64 16.63 -1.36
C GLY A 103 9.55 17.99 -0.64
N GLU A 104 9.92 19.09 -1.30
CA GLU A 104 9.82 20.43 -0.72
C GLU A 104 8.35 20.85 -0.50
N SER A 105 7.49 20.62 -1.51
CA SER A 105 6.04 20.84 -1.37
C SER A 105 5.44 19.98 -0.25
N TYR A 106 5.94 18.75 -0.07
CA TYR A 106 5.49 17.85 0.96
C TYR A 106 5.92 18.28 2.37
N LEU A 107 7.13 18.84 2.52
CA LEU A 107 7.59 19.46 3.76
C LEU A 107 6.71 20.65 4.14
N GLN A 108 6.45 21.56 3.20
CA GLN A 108 5.57 22.71 3.43
C GLN A 108 4.13 22.28 3.76
N ARG A 109 3.66 21.21 3.11
CA ARG A 109 2.36 20.60 3.42
C ARG A 109 2.32 20.05 4.84
N PHE A 110 3.39 19.38 5.29
CA PHE A 110 3.49 18.88 6.66
C PHE A 110 3.48 20.02 7.68
N GLU A 111 4.25 21.09 7.46
CA GLU A 111 4.25 22.26 8.36
C GLU A 111 2.86 22.89 8.47
N SER A 112 2.18 23.05 7.34
CA SER A 112 0.81 23.55 7.29
C SER A 112 -0.17 22.63 8.01
N PHE A 113 -0.04 21.31 7.81
CA PHE A 113 -0.83 20.29 8.50
C PHE A 113 -0.60 20.31 10.01
N ASN A 114 0.65 20.45 10.46
CA ASN A 114 0.99 20.48 11.88
C ASN A 114 0.40 21.73 12.54
N ASN A 115 0.59 22.90 11.93
CA ASN A 115 0.01 24.15 12.41
C ASN A 115 -1.52 24.10 12.46
N TRP A 116 -2.15 23.56 11.40
CA TRP A 116 -3.60 23.36 11.36
C TRP A 116 -4.08 22.40 12.45
N SER A 117 -3.37 21.30 12.67
CA SER A 117 -3.70 20.31 13.71
C SER A 117 -3.63 20.94 15.11
N ARG A 118 -2.54 21.65 15.41
CA ARG A 118 -2.34 22.34 16.71
C ARG A 118 -3.39 23.41 16.93
N LYS A 119 -3.65 24.26 15.94
CA LYS A 119 -4.66 25.33 16.02
C LYS A 119 -6.06 24.79 16.35
N ASN A 120 -6.39 23.60 15.84
CA ASN A 120 -7.70 23.00 16.02
C ASN A 120 -7.78 22.00 17.19
N GLY A 121 -6.66 21.72 17.87
CA GLY A 121 -6.57 20.73 18.94
C GLY A 121 -6.79 19.30 18.45
N LEU A 122 -6.35 18.97 17.24
CA LEU A 122 -6.46 17.64 16.66
C LEU A 122 -5.29 16.76 17.12
N GLN A 123 -5.61 15.53 17.51
CA GLN A 123 -4.63 14.51 17.89
C GLN A 123 -4.65 13.38 16.87
N TRP A 124 -3.48 12.81 16.62
CA TRP A 124 -3.28 11.79 15.59
C TRP A 124 -2.49 10.63 16.18
N ASN A 125 -2.92 9.40 15.88
CA ASN A 125 -2.18 8.21 16.30
C ASN A 125 -0.89 8.02 15.48
N SER A 126 -0.93 8.32 14.19
CA SER A 126 0.25 8.30 13.32
C SER A 126 0.08 9.20 12.10
N LEU A 127 1.20 9.43 11.41
CA LEU A 127 1.29 10.09 10.12
C LEU A 127 1.64 9.07 9.04
N THR A 128 0.71 8.80 8.15
CA THR A 128 0.87 7.88 7.02
C THR A 128 1.27 8.63 5.75
N VAL A 129 2.26 8.10 5.06
CA VAL A 129 2.83 8.62 3.81
C VAL A 129 2.80 7.50 2.76
N SER A 130 1.95 7.64 1.74
CA SER A 130 1.82 6.65 0.67
C SER A 130 2.60 7.09 -0.55
N GLN A 131 3.68 6.39 -0.88
CA GLN A 131 4.45 6.69 -2.06
C GLN A 131 3.72 6.18 -3.31
N ALA A 132 3.87 6.90 -4.41
CA ALA A 132 3.44 6.40 -5.71
C ALA A 132 4.48 6.74 -6.78
N PRO A 133 4.53 5.95 -7.87
CA PRO A 133 5.29 6.32 -9.04
C PRO A 133 4.83 7.67 -9.62
N TYR A 134 5.70 8.30 -10.42
CA TYR A 134 5.41 9.57 -11.06
C TYR A 134 4.09 9.56 -11.86
N LYS A 135 3.18 10.51 -11.60
CA LYS A 135 1.93 10.69 -12.37
C LYS A 135 2.15 10.89 -13.87
N THR A 136 3.32 11.40 -14.27
CA THR A 136 3.71 11.57 -15.67
C THR A 136 3.70 10.25 -16.45
N ASP A 137 3.80 9.11 -15.76
CA ASP A 137 3.93 7.79 -16.38
C ASP A 137 2.65 7.33 -17.11
N GLN A 138 1.48 7.78 -16.67
CA GLN A 138 0.22 7.48 -17.38
C GLN A 138 0.17 8.08 -18.80
N ARG A 139 0.69 9.30 -19.00
CA ARG A 139 0.75 9.93 -20.33
C ARG A 139 1.86 9.33 -21.21
N ILE A 140 2.89 8.77 -20.59
CA ILE A 140 4.02 8.15 -21.31
C ILE A 140 3.61 6.78 -21.85
N ILE A 141 2.81 6.00 -21.10
CA ILE A 141 2.24 4.73 -21.57
C ILE A 141 1.38 4.95 -22.83
N GLN A 142 0.62 6.05 -22.90
CA GLN A 142 -0.20 6.40 -24.05
C GLN A 142 0.61 6.77 -25.31
N ASN A 143 1.88 7.16 -25.16
CA ASN A 143 2.76 7.58 -26.26
C ASN A 143 3.69 6.46 -26.78
N GLY A 144 3.45 5.21 -26.37
CA GLY A 144 4.16 4.03 -26.87
C GLY A 144 5.53 3.78 -26.21
N SER A 145 6.07 2.57 -26.44
CA SER A 145 7.25 2.01 -25.76
C SER A 145 8.53 2.85 -25.87
N LEU A 146 8.74 3.54 -26.99
CA LEU A 146 9.93 4.38 -27.19
C LEU A 146 9.95 5.60 -26.25
N SER A 147 8.78 6.17 -25.95
CA SER A 147 8.67 7.31 -25.04
C SER A 147 8.94 6.90 -23.59
N ILE A 148 8.48 5.70 -23.20
CA ILE A 148 8.77 5.07 -21.90
C ILE A 148 10.29 4.89 -21.74
N MET A 149 10.95 4.30 -22.75
CA MET A 149 12.39 4.08 -22.72
C MET A 149 13.20 5.38 -22.56
N LYS A 150 12.81 6.46 -23.26
CA LYS A 150 13.47 7.77 -23.12
C LYS A 150 13.35 8.34 -21.71
N VAL A 151 12.19 8.18 -21.07
CA VAL A 151 11.96 8.68 -19.71
C VAL A 151 12.72 7.85 -18.68
N ILE A 152 12.71 6.52 -18.81
CA ILE A 152 13.50 5.62 -17.98
C ILE A 152 14.99 6.00 -18.07
N LEU A 153 15.52 6.15 -19.28
CA LEU A 153 16.93 6.50 -19.48
C LEU A 153 17.28 7.88 -18.91
N LYS A 154 16.41 8.88 -19.12
CA LYS A 154 16.60 10.21 -18.54
C LYS A 154 16.66 10.14 -17.01
N ARG A 155 15.75 9.38 -16.39
CA ARG A 155 15.67 9.22 -14.93
C ARG A 155 16.88 8.49 -14.35
N LEU A 156 17.34 7.44 -15.02
CA LEU A 156 18.58 6.73 -14.66
C LEU A 156 19.80 7.65 -14.64
N ILE A 157 19.85 8.62 -15.55
CA ILE A 157 20.96 9.59 -15.63
C ILE A 157 20.76 10.77 -14.65
N SER A 158 19.52 11.04 -14.21
CA SER A 158 19.16 12.19 -13.36
C SER A 158 19.28 11.91 -11.86
N GLY A 159 20.43 11.35 -11.41
CA GLY A 159 20.65 10.95 -10.02
C GLY A 159 20.49 12.07 -8.96
N SER A 160 20.66 13.34 -9.35
CA SER A 160 20.51 14.49 -8.45
C SER A 160 19.08 14.67 -7.91
N VAL A 161 18.06 14.31 -8.70
CA VAL A 161 16.65 14.37 -8.28
C VAL A 161 16.39 13.38 -7.16
N GLN A 162 16.91 12.16 -7.31
CA GLN A 162 16.72 11.11 -6.31
C GLN A 162 17.37 11.51 -4.98
N GLN A 163 18.60 12.01 -5.03
CA GLN A 163 19.32 12.45 -3.85
C GLN A 163 18.58 13.58 -3.12
N GLN A 164 18.04 14.56 -3.86
CA GLN A 164 17.25 15.63 -3.25
C GLN A 164 15.94 15.10 -2.64
N GLY A 165 15.29 14.15 -3.29
CA GLY A 165 14.13 13.44 -2.75
C GLY A 165 14.46 12.79 -1.41
N ASP A 166 15.51 11.95 -1.37
CA ASP A 166 15.94 11.26 -0.15
C ASP A 166 16.26 12.23 1.00
N ILE A 167 16.95 13.35 0.71
CA ILE A 167 17.22 14.40 1.69
C ILE A 167 15.93 15.03 2.23
N ASN A 168 15.00 15.39 1.34
CA ASN A 168 13.75 16.04 1.72
C ASN A 168 12.87 15.13 2.58
N TYR A 169 12.77 13.84 2.25
CA TYR A 169 11.97 12.90 3.02
C TYR A 169 12.66 12.42 4.30
N ALA A 170 13.99 12.37 4.34
CA ALA A 170 14.72 12.24 5.60
C ALA A 170 14.46 13.43 6.53
N ARG A 171 14.44 14.65 5.98
CA ARG A 171 14.06 15.85 6.71
C ARG A 171 12.61 15.78 7.18
N LEU A 172 11.67 15.34 6.34
CA LEU A 172 10.26 15.16 6.71
C LEU A 172 10.14 14.26 7.92
N ARG A 173 10.78 13.09 7.88
CA ARG A 173 10.80 12.18 9.02
C ARG A 173 11.31 12.85 10.28
N SER A 174 12.46 13.52 10.19
CA SER A 174 13.08 14.20 11.34
C SER A 174 12.16 15.25 11.95
N VAL A 175 11.53 16.09 11.14
CA VAL A 175 10.60 17.11 11.65
C VAL A 175 9.31 16.49 12.20
N SER A 176 8.78 15.43 11.58
CA SER A 176 7.60 14.72 12.09
C SER A 176 7.86 14.04 13.42
N GLN A 177 9.02 13.39 13.59
CA GLN A 177 9.41 12.77 14.86
C GLN A 177 9.62 13.81 15.97
N LYS A 178 10.21 14.97 15.65
CA LYS A 178 10.35 16.08 16.61
C LYS A 178 9.00 16.58 17.13
N GLU A 179 7.98 16.56 16.29
CA GLU A 179 6.60 16.91 16.66
C GLU A 179 5.83 15.73 17.31
N GLY A 180 6.49 14.58 17.50
CA GLY A 180 5.93 13.42 18.21
C GLY A 180 5.09 12.48 17.35
N PHE A 181 5.13 12.60 16.03
CA PHE A 181 4.41 11.68 15.14
C PHE A 181 5.15 10.36 14.97
N VAL A 182 4.42 9.24 15.12
CA VAL A 182 4.82 7.94 14.57
C VAL A 182 4.59 7.98 13.07
N THR A 183 5.60 7.63 12.26
CA THR A 183 5.48 7.67 10.79
C THR A 183 5.30 6.29 10.17
N ASN A 184 4.30 6.18 9.31
CA ASN A 184 3.94 4.95 8.61
C ASN A 184 4.10 5.16 7.11
N SER A 185 4.59 4.15 6.38
CA SER A 185 4.56 4.18 4.92
C SER A 185 3.78 3.05 4.28
N VAL A 186 3.10 3.37 3.20
CA VAL A 186 2.43 2.38 2.36
C VAL A 186 3.37 1.94 1.24
N ILE A 187 3.61 0.64 1.16
CA ILE A 187 4.56 -0.01 0.26
C ILE A 187 3.82 -1.00 -0.64
N THR A 188 4.20 -1.02 -1.91
CA THR A 188 3.66 -1.93 -2.93
C THR A 188 4.57 -3.15 -3.14
N PRO A 189 4.03 -4.27 -3.66
CA PRO A 189 4.82 -5.43 -4.10
C PRO A 189 6.09 -5.08 -4.90
N TYR A 190 5.97 -4.20 -5.91
CA TYR A 190 7.10 -3.80 -6.76
C TYR A 190 8.22 -3.07 -6.00
N GLN A 191 7.87 -2.30 -4.97
CA GLN A 191 8.88 -1.66 -4.12
C GLN A 191 9.62 -2.69 -3.25
N ILE A 192 8.95 -3.77 -2.84
CA ILE A 192 9.56 -4.87 -2.09
C ILE A 192 10.57 -5.59 -2.99
N ASP A 193 10.15 -6.02 -4.18
CA ASP A 193 11.04 -6.68 -5.14
C ASP A 193 12.24 -5.79 -5.53
N GLY A 194 12.02 -4.48 -5.71
CA GLY A 194 13.10 -3.52 -5.95
C GLY A 194 14.12 -3.42 -4.81
N ARG A 195 13.68 -3.57 -3.56
CA ARG A 195 14.57 -3.59 -2.38
C ARG A 195 15.32 -4.91 -2.27
N GLU A 196 14.69 -6.05 -2.59
CA GLU A 196 15.32 -7.38 -2.49
C GLU A 196 16.54 -7.51 -3.40
N VAL A 197 16.52 -6.88 -4.58
CA VAL A 197 17.69 -6.86 -5.47
C VAL A 197 18.72 -5.78 -5.12
N ASN A 198 18.47 -4.99 -4.07
CA ASN A 198 19.29 -3.85 -3.61
C ASN A 198 19.59 -2.82 -4.72
N VAL A 199 18.57 -2.51 -5.52
CA VAL A 199 18.71 -1.67 -6.70
C VAL A 199 18.03 -0.31 -6.47
N ASP A 200 18.83 0.75 -6.35
CA ASP A 200 18.32 2.13 -6.35
C ASP A 200 17.67 2.54 -7.68
N THR A 201 17.86 1.76 -8.73
CA THR A 201 17.25 2.00 -10.04
C THR A 201 15.73 1.99 -10.00
N TRP A 202 15.08 1.14 -9.19
CA TRP A 202 13.63 1.23 -9.08
C TRP A 202 13.20 2.59 -8.54
N LYS A 203 13.89 3.10 -7.51
CA LYS A 203 13.64 4.44 -6.97
C LYS A 203 13.84 5.52 -8.02
N GLN A 204 14.96 5.47 -8.74
CA GLN A 204 15.27 6.44 -9.80
C GLN A 204 14.22 6.42 -10.92
N ILE A 205 13.80 5.24 -11.38
CA ILE A 205 12.82 5.07 -12.45
C ILE A 205 11.42 5.50 -12.02
N SER A 206 10.98 5.05 -10.85
CA SER A 206 9.62 5.29 -10.35
C SER A 206 9.47 6.64 -9.67
N GLY A 207 10.57 7.24 -9.20
CA GLY A 207 10.56 8.42 -8.34
C GLY A 207 10.21 8.14 -6.89
N THR A 208 10.15 6.87 -6.51
CA THR A 208 9.98 6.49 -5.11
C THR A 208 11.27 6.74 -4.35
N PHE A 209 11.19 6.79 -3.03
CA PHE A 209 12.33 7.15 -2.18
C PHE A 209 12.31 6.27 -0.93
N ASN A 210 13.46 6.10 -0.29
CA ASN A 210 13.48 5.42 0.99
C ASN A 210 13.22 6.43 2.09
N MET A 211 12.01 6.39 2.63
CA MET A 211 11.75 6.99 3.93
C MET A 211 11.88 5.87 4.96
N LEU A 212 12.89 5.97 5.81
CA LEU A 212 12.99 5.11 6.98
C LEU A 212 11.79 5.44 7.87
N ASN A 213 10.81 4.56 7.95
CA ASN A 213 9.61 4.76 8.75
C ASN A 213 9.64 3.91 10.00
N ASP A 214 8.76 4.24 10.94
CA ASP A 214 8.61 3.45 12.16
C ASP A 214 7.80 2.18 11.86
N GLU A 215 6.81 2.25 10.96
CA GLU A 215 6.09 1.09 10.42
C GLU A 215 5.88 1.16 8.89
N GLU A 216 5.79 0.00 8.25
CA GLU A 216 5.40 -0.14 6.85
C GLU A 216 4.13 -0.99 6.69
N TYR A 217 3.32 -0.63 5.71
CA TYR A 217 2.02 -1.20 5.41
C TYR A 217 2.07 -1.76 4.00
N LEU A 218 1.84 -3.05 3.84
CA LEU A 218 1.75 -3.66 2.51
C LEU A 218 0.42 -3.28 1.88
N SER A 219 0.44 -2.70 0.68
CA SER A 219 -0.77 -2.42 -0.09
C SER A 219 -0.96 -3.41 -1.23
N VAL A 220 -2.08 -4.14 -1.19
CA VAL A 220 -2.50 -5.08 -2.22
C VAL A 220 -3.94 -4.77 -2.63
N PHE A 221 -4.09 -4.10 -3.77
CA PHE A 221 -5.40 -3.70 -4.27
C PHE A 221 -5.96 -4.72 -5.27
N ASN A 222 -7.17 -5.20 -5.00
CA ASN A 222 -7.83 -6.24 -5.78
C ASN A 222 -8.11 -5.87 -7.25
N HIS A 223 -8.29 -4.59 -7.56
CA HIS A 223 -8.57 -4.12 -8.93
C HIS A 223 -7.34 -4.11 -9.85
N TYR A 224 -6.12 -4.30 -9.32
CA TYR A 224 -4.93 -4.52 -10.14
C TYR A 224 -4.80 -5.99 -10.58
N GLU A 225 -5.61 -6.88 -9.99
CA GLU A 225 -5.58 -8.31 -10.28
C GLU A 225 -6.88 -8.77 -10.97
N GLU A 226 -6.74 -9.73 -11.88
CA GLU A 226 -7.85 -10.28 -12.66
C GLU A 226 -8.92 -10.97 -11.79
N ASN A 227 -8.53 -11.55 -10.65
CA ASN A 227 -9.42 -12.32 -9.79
C ASN A 227 -8.93 -12.41 -8.34
N THR A 228 -9.80 -12.89 -7.45
CA THR A 228 -9.52 -13.03 -6.01
C THR A 228 -8.39 -13.99 -5.71
N VAL A 229 -8.23 -15.05 -6.49
CA VAL A 229 -7.20 -16.08 -6.28
C VAL A 229 -5.80 -15.48 -6.45
N LYS A 230 -5.60 -14.65 -7.48
CA LYS A 230 -4.35 -13.89 -7.68
C LYS A 230 -4.09 -12.89 -6.56
N THR A 231 -5.11 -12.13 -6.13
CA THR A 231 -4.95 -11.19 -5.01
C THR A 231 -4.56 -11.91 -3.71
N LEU A 232 -5.19 -13.05 -3.38
CA LEU A 232 -4.81 -13.89 -2.24
C LEU A 232 -3.37 -14.41 -2.34
N ALA A 233 -2.96 -14.89 -3.52
CA ALA A 233 -1.60 -15.37 -3.76
C ALA A 233 -0.57 -14.25 -3.61
N GLN A 234 -0.89 -13.02 -4.06
CA GLN A 234 -0.06 -11.84 -3.87
C GLN A 234 0.07 -11.48 -2.38
N ILE A 235 -1.04 -11.40 -1.63
CA ILE A 235 -1.00 -11.18 -0.17
C ILE A 235 -0.08 -12.22 0.49
N LYS A 236 -0.26 -13.50 0.17
CA LYS A 236 0.55 -14.58 0.73
C LYS A 236 2.04 -14.45 0.40
N ALA A 237 2.38 -14.04 -0.82
CA ALA A 237 3.76 -13.90 -1.27
C ALA A 237 4.49 -12.72 -0.59
N TYR A 238 3.80 -11.62 -0.31
CA TYR A 238 4.42 -10.36 0.14
C TYR A 238 4.17 -10.00 1.61
N GLN A 239 3.25 -10.66 2.32
CA GLN A 239 2.89 -10.28 3.70
C GLN A 239 4.04 -10.34 4.72
N SER A 240 5.10 -11.11 4.44
CA SER A 240 6.21 -11.31 5.37
C SER A 240 6.89 -9.97 5.67
N GLY A 241 7.17 -9.71 6.96
CA GLY A 241 7.75 -8.44 7.41
C GLY A 241 6.75 -7.30 7.64
N PHE A 242 5.48 -7.45 7.27
CA PHE A 242 4.44 -6.43 7.48
C PHE A 242 3.48 -6.85 8.59
N LYS A 243 3.07 -5.91 9.44
CA LYS A 243 2.02 -6.13 10.46
C LYS A 243 0.64 -5.74 9.95
N ASN A 244 0.57 -4.70 9.14
CA ASN A 244 -0.66 -4.15 8.59
C ASN A 244 -0.69 -4.37 7.07
N ILE A 245 -1.81 -4.84 6.56
CA ILE A 245 -2.04 -5.04 5.13
C ILE A 245 -3.25 -4.22 4.69
N ILE A 246 -3.02 -3.28 3.79
CA ILE A 246 -4.08 -2.54 3.10
C ILE A 246 -4.60 -3.42 1.97
N VAL A 247 -5.89 -3.73 1.99
CA VAL A 247 -6.51 -4.59 0.97
C VAL A 247 -7.69 -3.92 0.29
N GLY A 248 -7.84 -4.28 -0.98
CA GLY A 248 -9.03 -3.98 -1.78
C GLY A 248 -9.30 -2.49 -1.97
N SER A 249 -10.27 -2.16 -2.82
CA SER A 249 -10.90 -0.84 -2.80
C SER A 249 -12.40 -1.04 -2.77
N ALA A 250 -13.06 -0.64 -1.69
CA ALA A 250 -14.52 -0.68 -1.59
C ALA A 250 -15.17 0.49 -2.35
N ASN A 251 -14.39 1.51 -2.72
CA ASN A 251 -14.87 2.68 -3.44
C ASN A 251 -15.24 2.32 -4.90
N PRO A 252 -16.25 3.02 -5.47
CA PRO A 252 -16.67 2.82 -6.86
C PRO A 252 -15.67 3.35 -7.88
N THR A 253 -14.69 4.16 -7.47
CA THR A 253 -13.59 4.62 -8.32
C THR A 253 -12.27 4.01 -7.85
N LYS A 254 -11.34 3.80 -8.78
CA LYS A 254 -9.98 3.39 -8.43
C LYS A 254 -9.36 4.45 -7.52
N PRO A 255 -8.48 4.06 -6.59
CA PRO A 255 -7.61 5.03 -5.94
C PRO A 255 -6.96 5.92 -7.01
N LEU A 256 -6.89 7.23 -6.78
CA LEU A 256 -6.08 8.17 -7.59
C LEU A 256 -6.57 8.45 -9.01
N SER A 257 -7.66 7.83 -9.42
CA SER A 257 -8.27 8.07 -10.72
C SER A 257 -9.74 8.40 -10.54
N ASN A 258 -10.29 9.14 -11.49
CA ASN A 258 -11.72 9.24 -11.63
C ASN A 258 -12.29 8.05 -12.43
N GLU A 259 -11.43 7.10 -12.82
CA GLU A 259 -11.83 5.83 -13.43
C GLU A 259 -12.66 5.00 -12.46
N GLU A 260 -13.68 4.38 -13.02
CA GLU A 260 -14.46 3.35 -12.34
C GLU A 260 -13.56 2.23 -11.83
N ASN A 261 -13.87 1.76 -10.63
CA ASN A 261 -13.31 0.55 -10.07
C ASN A 261 -14.09 -0.64 -10.65
N PRO A 262 -13.51 -1.41 -11.60
CA PRO A 262 -14.23 -2.52 -12.23
C PRO A 262 -14.49 -3.69 -11.27
N ARG A 263 -13.85 -3.68 -10.09
CA ARG A 263 -13.95 -4.73 -9.09
C ARG A 263 -13.94 -4.14 -7.68
N PRO A 264 -15.01 -3.42 -7.25
CA PRO A 264 -15.13 -2.98 -5.88
C PRO A 264 -15.09 -4.17 -4.93
N LEU A 265 -14.41 -4.01 -3.79
CA LEU A 265 -14.30 -5.06 -2.78
C LEU A 265 -15.70 -5.55 -2.38
N GLN A 266 -15.90 -6.87 -2.45
CA GLN A 266 -17.16 -7.52 -2.07
C GLN A 266 -17.01 -8.24 -0.73
N TRP A 267 -18.13 -8.47 -0.02
CA TRP A 267 -18.12 -9.16 1.27
C TRP A 267 -17.44 -10.53 1.23
N LYS A 268 -17.80 -11.37 0.25
CA LYS A 268 -17.22 -12.71 0.07
C LYS A 268 -15.70 -12.68 -0.16
N GLU A 269 -15.22 -11.66 -0.87
CA GLU A 269 -13.80 -11.49 -1.12
C GLU A 269 -13.06 -11.04 0.15
N LEU A 270 -13.66 -10.12 0.91
CA LEU A 270 -13.12 -9.66 2.19
C LEU A 270 -13.01 -10.80 3.21
N THR A 271 -14.00 -11.68 3.34
CA THR A 271 -13.94 -12.81 4.28
C THR A 271 -12.78 -13.75 3.94
N GLN A 272 -12.50 -13.99 2.66
CA GLN A 272 -11.32 -14.76 2.23
C GLN A 272 -10.00 -14.04 2.56
N TYR A 273 -9.93 -12.71 2.39
CA TYR A 273 -8.76 -11.94 2.81
C TYR A 273 -8.54 -12.04 4.31
N VAL A 274 -9.60 -11.87 5.11
CA VAL A 274 -9.55 -12.03 6.57
C VAL A 274 -9.02 -13.41 6.95
N THR A 275 -9.58 -14.48 6.40
CA THR A 275 -9.15 -15.85 6.69
C THR A 275 -7.68 -16.05 6.38
N LEU A 276 -7.20 -15.54 5.24
CA LEU A 276 -5.78 -15.65 4.87
C LEU A 276 -4.90 -14.86 5.85
N VAL A 277 -5.18 -13.58 6.10
CA VAL A 277 -4.28 -12.73 6.87
C VAL A 277 -4.27 -13.08 8.36
N ARG A 278 -5.37 -13.63 8.89
CA ARG A 278 -5.46 -14.17 10.25
C ARG A 278 -4.51 -15.35 10.47
N GLN A 279 -4.22 -16.14 9.43
CA GLN A 279 -3.23 -17.22 9.52
C GLN A 279 -1.81 -16.71 9.78
N TYR A 280 -1.54 -15.42 9.50
CA TYR A 280 -0.23 -14.79 9.64
C TYR A 280 -0.20 -13.70 10.73
N ASP A 281 -1.21 -13.63 11.59
CA ASP A 281 -1.31 -12.66 12.69
C ASP A 281 -1.19 -11.20 12.23
N LYS A 282 -1.92 -10.85 11.17
CA LYS A 282 -1.88 -9.50 10.57
C LYS A 282 -3.15 -8.71 10.86
N ASN A 283 -3.01 -7.40 10.81
CA ASN A 283 -4.12 -6.47 10.77
C ASN A 283 -4.51 -6.16 9.33
N LEU A 284 -5.79 -5.86 9.13
CA LEU A 284 -6.33 -5.47 7.83
C LEU A 284 -6.70 -3.98 7.83
N VAL A 285 -6.43 -3.30 6.73
CA VAL A 285 -6.94 -1.95 6.47
C VAL A 285 -7.70 -1.96 5.15
N ILE A 286 -9.00 -1.69 5.19
CA ILE A 286 -9.84 -1.65 3.99
C ILE A 286 -9.78 -0.24 3.40
N TYR A 287 -9.39 -0.13 2.12
CA TYR A 287 -9.42 1.16 1.45
C TYR A 287 -10.84 1.51 1.01
N GLY A 288 -11.30 2.70 1.42
CA GLY A 288 -12.58 3.26 1.01
C GLY A 288 -13.69 3.03 2.02
N LEU A 289 -13.66 3.75 3.15
CA LEU A 289 -14.74 3.73 4.15
C LEU A 289 -16.12 4.02 3.54
N ASP A 290 -16.21 5.02 2.66
CA ASP A 290 -17.48 5.39 2.02
C ASP A 290 -18.07 4.24 1.19
N GLY A 291 -17.22 3.57 0.41
CA GLY A 291 -17.60 2.36 -0.31
C GLY A 291 -17.97 1.20 0.61
N ALA A 292 -17.25 1.02 1.72
CA ALA A 292 -17.54 -0.02 2.70
C ALA A 292 -18.88 0.20 3.42
N ILE A 293 -19.29 1.47 3.61
CA ILE A 293 -20.62 1.82 4.12
C ILE A 293 -21.69 1.51 3.08
N LYS A 294 -21.51 1.99 1.83
CA LYS A 294 -22.48 1.83 0.74
C LYS A 294 -22.73 0.37 0.35
N ASN A 295 -21.69 -0.46 0.40
CA ASN A 295 -21.75 -1.87 0.03
C ASN A 295 -21.99 -2.80 1.24
N ASP A 296 -22.51 -2.27 2.35
CA ASP A 296 -22.85 -3.03 3.57
C ASP A 296 -21.67 -3.81 4.23
N ILE A 297 -20.42 -3.58 3.81
CA ILE A 297 -19.23 -4.22 4.40
C ILE A 297 -19.11 -3.85 5.88
N LEU A 298 -19.19 -2.56 6.23
CA LEU A 298 -19.09 -2.12 7.62
C LEU A 298 -20.21 -2.70 8.49
N LYS A 299 -21.42 -2.80 7.94
CA LYS A 299 -22.57 -3.41 8.60
C LYS A 299 -22.32 -4.89 8.86
N ASN A 300 -21.83 -5.63 7.87
CA ASN A 300 -21.57 -7.06 8.02
C ASN A 300 -20.44 -7.33 9.02
N LEU A 301 -19.37 -6.54 8.99
CA LEU A 301 -18.28 -6.60 9.96
C LEU A 301 -18.78 -6.40 11.41
N SER A 302 -19.75 -5.50 11.63
CA SER A 302 -20.24 -5.20 12.97
C SER A 302 -21.20 -6.26 13.53
N LEU A 303 -21.80 -7.08 12.67
CA LEU A 303 -22.71 -8.15 13.07
C LEU A 303 -21.96 -9.42 13.44
N HIS A 304 -21.16 -9.95 12.52
CA HIS A 304 -20.35 -11.14 12.75
C HIS A 304 -19.33 -11.32 11.62
N LEU A 305 -18.05 -11.45 11.99
CA LEU A 305 -16.98 -11.77 11.05
C LEU A 305 -16.82 -13.30 10.97
N THR A 306 -17.10 -13.86 9.81
CA THR A 306 -16.93 -15.30 9.54
C THR A 306 -15.74 -15.56 8.63
N ASP A 307 -14.95 -16.56 8.97
CA ASP A 307 -13.99 -17.14 8.02
C ASP A 307 -14.69 -17.77 6.81
N ASP A 308 -14.06 -17.66 5.64
CA ASP A 308 -14.48 -18.33 4.41
C ASP A 308 -13.40 -19.33 3.95
N LYS A 309 -13.83 -20.37 3.24
CA LYS A 309 -12.91 -21.38 2.72
C LYS A 309 -12.00 -20.75 1.66
N LEU A 310 -10.70 -20.84 1.88
CA LEU A 310 -9.71 -20.40 0.90
C LEU A 310 -9.72 -21.30 -0.35
N PRO A 311 -9.65 -20.71 -1.56
CA PRO A 311 -9.47 -21.47 -2.79
C PRO A 311 -8.07 -22.10 -2.86
N ASN A 312 -7.87 -23.04 -3.78
CA ASN A 312 -6.54 -23.56 -4.06
C ASN A 312 -5.68 -22.48 -4.73
N LEU A 313 -4.62 -22.04 -4.05
CA LEU A 313 -3.76 -20.95 -4.52
C LEU A 313 -2.57 -21.41 -5.37
N LYS A 314 -2.27 -22.72 -5.47
CA LYS A 314 -1.00 -23.22 -6.04
C LYS A 314 -0.65 -22.65 -7.43
N ALA A 315 -1.63 -22.62 -8.34
CA ALA A 315 -1.40 -22.10 -9.69
C ALA A 315 -1.15 -20.59 -9.69
N ALA A 316 -1.87 -19.83 -8.87
CA ALA A 316 -1.68 -18.39 -8.74
C ALA A 316 -0.37 -18.05 -8.03
N GLU A 317 0.02 -18.81 -7.01
CA GLU A 317 1.31 -18.68 -6.32
C GLU A 317 2.49 -18.85 -7.30
N GLU A 318 2.40 -19.83 -8.21
CA GLU A 318 3.42 -20.05 -9.22
C GLU A 318 3.49 -18.90 -10.25
N ILE A 319 2.35 -18.31 -10.62
CA ILE A 319 2.30 -17.12 -11.48
C ILE A 319 2.97 -15.94 -10.77
N ILE A 320 2.58 -15.66 -9.51
CA ILE A 320 3.14 -14.55 -8.73
C ILE A 320 4.64 -14.74 -8.50
N ARG A 321 5.10 -15.97 -8.24
CA ARG A 321 6.53 -16.29 -8.13
C ARG A 321 7.29 -15.94 -9.40
N LYS A 322 6.77 -16.33 -10.57
CA LYS A 322 7.40 -15.98 -11.87
C LYS A 322 7.38 -14.48 -12.13
N GLU A 323 6.29 -13.80 -11.82
CA GLU A 323 6.19 -12.34 -11.95
C GLU A 323 7.23 -11.62 -11.08
N ARG A 324 7.44 -12.08 -9.85
CA ARG A 324 8.51 -11.62 -8.96
C ARG A 324 9.88 -11.83 -9.57
N GLU A 325 10.20 -13.05 -9.98
CA GLU A 325 11.50 -13.39 -10.59
C GLU A 325 11.78 -12.54 -11.84
N ASN A 326 10.78 -12.35 -12.71
CA ASN A 326 10.91 -11.52 -13.89
C ASN A 326 11.12 -10.03 -13.54
N THR A 327 10.39 -9.53 -12.53
CA THR A 327 10.50 -8.15 -12.05
C THR A 327 11.88 -7.90 -11.45
N GLN A 328 12.36 -8.81 -10.61
CA GLN A 328 13.68 -8.75 -9.99
C GLN A 328 14.80 -8.86 -11.03
N ALA A 329 14.67 -9.73 -12.03
CA ALA A 329 15.61 -9.81 -13.15
C ALA A 329 15.63 -8.50 -13.95
N LEU A 330 14.47 -7.94 -14.27
CA LEU A 330 14.35 -6.65 -14.94
C LEU A 330 15.04 -5.54 -14.14
N PHE A 331 14.78 -5.44 -12.84
CA PHE A 331 15.42 -4.46 -11.98
C PHE A 331 16.93 -4.65 -11.91
N THR A 332 17.41 -5.89 -11.84
CA THR A 332 18.85 -6.20 -11.85
C THR A 332 19.53 -5.75 -13.14
N ILE A 333 18.87 -5.96 -14.29
CA ILE A 333 19.38 -5.50 -15.59
C ILE A 333 19.42 -3.97 -15.63
N LEU A 334 18.34 -3.31 -15.19
CA LEU A 334 18.25 -1.85 -15.18
C LEU A 334 19.24 -1.22 -14.18
N ALA A 335 19.62 -1.93 -13.12
CA ALA A 335 20.65 -1.53 -12.15
C ALA A 335 22.04 -1.37 -12.73
N HIS A 336 22.32 -2.07 -13.83
CA HIS A 336 23.62 -2.11 -14.45
C HIS A 336 23.51 -1.58 -15.89
N PRO A 337 23.14 -0.29 -16.09
CA PRO A 337 23.01 0.26 -17.43
C PRO A 337 24.33 0.19 -18.21
N GLY A 338 25.47 0.20 -17.51
CA GLY A 338 26.79 -0.05 -18.09
C GLY A 338 26.88 -1.41 -18.78
N TRP A 339 26.29 -2.48 -18.24
CA TRP A 339 26.30 -3.80 -18.88
C TRP A 339 25.48 -3.83 -20.17
N ILE A 340 24.34 -3.11 -20.19
CA ILE A 340 23.52 -2.97 -21.39
C ILE A 340 24.32 -2.24 -22.47
N VAL A 341 24.96 -1.11 -22.12
CA VAL A 341 25.81 -0.35 -23.03
C VAL A 341 26.99 -1.20 -23.52
N SER A 342 27.68 -1.92 -22.62
CA SER A 342 28.78 -2.82 -22.98
C SER A 342 28.32 -3.95 -23.91
N PHE A 343 27.15 -4.55 -23.67
CA PHE A 343 26.59 -5.59 -24.53
C PHE A 343 26.32 -5.08 -25.95
N PHE A 344 25.65 -3.94 -26.10
CA PHE A 344 25.39 -3.36 -27.41
C PHE A 344 26.67 -2.86 -28.10
N LEU A 345 27.64 -2.35 -27.35
CA LEU A 345 28.95 -1.97 -27.88
C LEU A 345 29.68 -3.19 -28.47
N VAL A 346 29.74 -4.30 -27.72
CA VAL A 346 30.34 -5.55 -28.18
C VAL A 346 29.60 -6.08 -29.41
N LEU A 347 28.27 -6.07 -29.40
CA LEU A 347 27.46 -6.50 -30.53
C LEU A 347 27.74 -5.64 -31.78
N ALA A 348 27.78 -4.32 -31.64
CA ALA A 348 28.09 -3.40 -32.74
C ALA A 348 29.49 -3.64 -33.31
N ILE A 349 30.50 -3.84 -32.44
CA ILE A 349 31.87 -4.18 -32.84
C ILE A 349 31.88 -5.51 -33.60
N THR A 350 31.18 -6.53 -33.11
CA THR A 350 31.14 -7.85 -33.79
C THR A 350 30.46 -7.78 -35.16
N LEU A 351 29.37 -7.03 -35.29
CA LEU A 351 28.68 -6.81 -36.57
C LEU A 351 29.57 -6.01 -37.54
N MET A 352 30.29 -5.00 -37.06
CA MET A 352 31.25 -4.24 -37.86
C MET A 352 32.39 -5.13 -38.39
N ILE A 353 32.97 -5.99 -37.54
CA ILE A 353 34.01 -6.95 -37.94
C ILE A 353 33.46 -7.95 -38.96
N ALA A 354 32.25 -8.49 -38.74
CA ALA A 354 31.61 -9.41 -39.66
C ALA A 354 31.38 -8.75 -41.03
N SER A 355 30.88 -7.51 -41.04
CA SER A 355 30.62 -6.75 -42.26
C SER A 355 31.91 -6.46 -43.04
N LEU A 356 32.98 -6.05 -42.36
CA LEU A 356 34.30 -5.84 -42.96
C LEU A 356 34.88 -7.13 -43.56
N ARG A 357 34.67 -8.28 -42.91
CA ARG A 357 35.08 -9.59 -43.45
C ARG A 357 34.29 -9.96 -44.70
N THR A 358 32.98 -9.74 -44.71
CA THR A 358 32.13 -10.00 -45.88
C THR A 358 32.49 -9.09 -47.05
N LEU A 359 32.75 -7.80 -46.81
CA LEU A 359 33.22 -6.89 -47.87
C LEU A 359 34.55 -7.35 -48.49
N LYS A 360 35.51 -7.82 -47.68
CA LYS A 360 36.78 -8.41 -48.17
C LYS A 360 36.63 -9.70 -48.98
N LEU A 361 35.47 -10.36 -48.93
CA LEU A 361 35.20 -11.55 -49.73
C LEU A 361 34.51 -11.21 -51.05
N ILE A 362 33.95 -10.00 -51.16
CA ILE A 362 33.21 -9.51 -52.33
C ILE A 362 34.11 -8.67 -53.24
N PHE A 363 35.05 -7.92 -52.65
CA PHE A 363 36.09 -7.13 -53.33
C PHE A 363 37.45 -7.77 -53.11
#